data_AF-A0A7V3RP97-F1
#
_entry.id   AF-A0A7V3RP97-F1
#
_cell.length_a   1.000
_cell.length_b   1.000
_cell.length_c   1.000
_cell.angle_alpha   90.00
_cell.angle_beta   90.00
_cell.angle_gamma   90.00
#
_symmetry.space_group_name_H-M   'P 1'
#
loop_
_entity.id
_entity.type
_entity.pdbx_description
1 polymer ?
#
loop_
_entity_poly.entity_id
_entity_poly.type
_entity_poly.pdbx_seq_one_letter_code
_entity_poly.pdbx_strand_id
1 'polypeptide(L)'
;MARPPCIHHCTSEPYRFFGRTAELALLDAALRGGRESVVALIGPGGQGKTAIVQHWLETLRSAADRPDGVFLWSFYRGKDADLCLRSLYAYAEGLPQPPELSASYCVDHLLPRL
;
A
#
# COMPACT_ATOMS: atom_id res chain seq x y z
N MET A 1 -12.75 -3.82 -11.30
CA MET A 1 -12.25 -5.19 -11.55
C MET A 1 -11.09 -5.36 -10.58
N ALA A 2 -11.17 -6.36 -9.70
CA ALA A 2 -10.15 -6.55 -8.67
C ALA A 2 -8.79 -6.92 -9.30
N ARG A 3 -7.78 -6.09 -9.06
CA ARG A 3 -6.38 -6.31 -9.40
C ARG A 3 -5.71 -7.15 -8.31
N PRO A 4 -4.83 -8.09 -8.68
CA PRO A 4 -4.06 -8.83 -7.67
C PRO A 4 -3.17 -7.85 -6.86
N PRO A 5 -2.85 -8.15 -5.59
CA PRO A 5 -1.90 -7.33 -4.84
C PRO A 5 -0.52 -7.28 -5.50
N CYS A 6 0.07 -6.09 -5.59
CA CYS A 6 1.45 -5.87 -6.04
C CYS A 6 2.31 -5.44 -4.85
N ILE A 7 3.21 -6.32 -4.40
CA ILE A 7 3.98 -6.15 -3.18
C ILE A 7 5.48 -6.20 -3.53
N HIS A 8 6.12 -5.03 -3.62
CA HIS A 8 7.52 -4.94 -4.04
C HIS A 8 8.51 -5.34 -2.94
N HIS A 9 8.17 -5.09 -1.67
CA HIS A 9 8.92 -5.60 -0.53
C HIS A 9 8.12 -5.46 0.74
N CYS A 10 7.90 -6.58 1.42
CA CYS A 10 7.15 -6.67 2.66
C CYS A 10 7.87 -7.66 3.57
N THR A 11 7.77 -7.45 4.88
CA THR A 11 8.24 -8.42 5.86
C THR A 11 7.16 -9.49 6.08
N SER A 12 7.53 -10.73 6.38
CA SER A 12 6.55 -11.77 6.71
C SER A 12 5.61 -11.34 7.85
N GLU A 13 4.40 -11.90 7.86
CA GLU A 13 3.46 -11.68 8.97
C GLU A 13 4.13 -12.08 10.30
N PRO A 14 4.03 -11.23 11.34
CA PRO A 14 4.57 -11.58 12.65
C PRO A 14 3.88 -12.82 13.21
N TYR A 15 4.67 -13.77 13.72
CA TYR A 15 4.18 -15.02 14.32
C TYR A 15 3.19 -14.80 15.48
N ARG A 16 3.32 -13.68 16.20
CA ARG A 16 2.36 -13.23 17.21
C ARG A 16 2.08 -11.75 17.01
N PHE A 17 0.81 -11.41 16.86
CA PHE A 17 0.32 -10.03 16.78
C PHE A 17 -0.76 -9.84 17.85
N PHE A 18 -0.66 -8.77 18.65
CA PHE A 18 -1.61 -8.50 19.73
C PHE A 18 -1.77 -6.99 19.95
N GLY A 19 -2.95 -6.61 20.45
CA GLY A 19 -3.31 -5.20 20.63
C GLY A 19 -3.45 -4.46 19.30
N ARG A 20 -3.10 -3.16 19.30
CA ARG A 20 -3.09 -2.29 18.12
C ARG A 20 -4.45 -2.08 17.43
N THR A 21 -5.54 -2.33 18.16
CA THR A 21 -6.91 -2.17 17.66
C THR A 21 -7.19 -0.77 17.13
N ALA A 22 -6.63 0.27 17.77
CA ALA A 22 -6.80 1.65 17.34
C ALA A 22 -6.11 1.93 16.00
N GLU A 23 -4.88 1.44 15.82
CA GLU A 23 -4.13 1.60 14.57
C GLU A 23 -4.76 0.83 13.41
N LEU A 24 -5.26 -0.38 13.66
CA LEU A 24 -5.99 -1.17 12.66
C LEU A 24 -7.31 -0.50 12.26
N ALA A 25 -8.09 -0.03 13.24
CA ALA A 25 -9.36 0.66 12.98
C ALA A 25 -9.16 1.95 12.16
N LEU A 26 -8.03 2.63 12.36
CA LEU A 26 -7.67 3.82 11.59
C LEU A 26 -7.33 3.49 10.12
N LEU A 27 -6.68 2.35 9.87
CA LEU A 27 -6.49 1.85 8.50
C LEU A 27 -7.81 1.44 7.83
N ASP A 28 -8.70 0.75 8.56
CA ASP A 28 -10.02 0.36 8.06
C ASP A 28 -10.94 1.56 7.78
N ALA A 29 -10.85 2.61 8.60
CA ALA A 29 -11.59 3.86 8.38
C ALA A 29 -11.10 4.56 7.10
N ALA A 30 -9.79 4.59 6.88
CA ALA A 30 -9.22 5.21 5.70
C ALA A 30 -9.56 4.46 4.41
N LEU A 31 -9.52 3.13 4.45
CA LEU A 31 -9.90 2.30 3.31
C LEU A 31 -11.37 2.48 2.91
N ARG A 32 -12.28 2.64 3.89
CA ARG A 32 -13.72 2.82 3.64
C ARG A 32 -14.11 4.21 3.16
N GLY A 33 -13.15 5.08 2.83
CA GLY A 33 -13.43 6.43 2.37
C GLY A 33 -13.99 7.33 3.47
N GLY A 34 -13.52 7.16 4.72
CA GLY A 34 -13.75 8.10 5.81
C GLY A 34 -13.17 9.49 5.51
N ARG A 35 -13.25 10.40 6.48
CA ARG A 35 -12.69 11.76 6.35
C ARG A 35 -11.17 11.72 6.09
N GLU A 36 -10.49 10.73 6.65
CA GLU A 36 -9.06 10.52 6.55
C GLU A 36 -8.75 9.49 5.44
N SER A 37 -8.23 9.91 4.28
CA SER A 37 -7.77 8.98 3.22
C SER A 37 -6.29 8.58 3.33
N VAL A 38 -5.56 9.19 4.26
CA VAL A 38 -4.12 9.00 4.45
C VAL A 38 -3.82 8.70 5.91
N VAL A 39 -3.06 7.63 6.13
CA VAL A 39 -2.62 7.18 7.45
C VAL A 39 -1.11 7.26 7.56
N ALA A 40 -0.62 7.97 8.58
CA ALA A 40 0.81 8.03 8.90
C ALA A 40 1.09 7.30 10.22
N LEU A 41 1.86 6.21 10.16
CA LEU A 41 2.39 5.53 11.35
C LEU A 41 3.77 6.12 11.69
N ILE A 42 3.87 6.86 12.79
CA ILE A 42 5.09 7.55 13.21
C ILE A 42 5.58 6.97 14.53
N GLY A 43 6.88 6.69 14.61
CA GLY A 43 7.50 6.23 15.86
C GLY A 43 8.91 5.67 15.65
N PRO A 44 9.64 5.37 16.72
CA PRO A 44 10.99 4.82 16.65
C PRO A 44 11.12 3.54 15.82
N GLY A 45 12.35 3.24 15.39
CA GLY A 45 12.69 1.95 14.80
C GLY A 45 12.34 0.78 15.73
N GLY A 46 11.94 -0.35 15.17
CA GLY A 46 11.60 -1.56 15.94
C GLY A 46 10.22 -1.60 16.60
N GLN A 47 9.44 -0.52 16.59
CA GLN A 47 8.13 -0.46 17.27
C GLN A 47 6.96 -1.15 16.55
N GLY A 48 7.24 -1.99 15.54
CA GLY A 48 6.21 -2.79 14.88
C GLY A 48 5.33 -2.05 13.85
N LYS A 49 5.68 -0.85 13.39
CA LYS A 49 4.91 -0.11 12.36
C LYS A 49 4.69 -0.95 11.09
N THR A 50 5.76 -1.56 10.58
CA THR A 50 5.66 -2.46 9.44
C THR A 50 4.79 -3.68 9.77
N ALA A 51 4.93 -4.24 10.98
CA ALA A 51 4.14 -5.39 11.42
C ALA A 51 2.63 -5.09 11.46
N ILE A 52 2.22 -3.88 11.84
CA ILE A 52 0.82 -3.43 11.78
C ILE A 52 0.30 -3.47 10.34
N VAL A 53 1.04 -2.86 9.40
CA VAL A 53 0.65 -2.84 7.97
C VAL A 53 0.60 -4.25 7.41
N GLN A 54 1.55 -5.13 7.74
CA GLN A 54 1.55 -6.50 7.25
C GLN A 54 0.38 -7.33 7.76
N HIS A 55 0.11 -7.24 9.05
CA HIS A 55 -1.04 -7.92 9.64
C HIS A 55 -2.35 -7.44 9.01
N TRP A 56 -2.51 -6.12 8.86
CA TRP A 56 -3.68 -5.53 8.20
C TRP A 56 -3.83 -5.96 6.73
N LEU A 57 -2.73 -6.06 5.97
CA LEU A 57 -2.79 -6.55 4.60
C LEU A 57 -3.26 -8.00 4.50
N GLU A 58 -2.88 -8.85 5.46
CA GLU A 58 -3.32 -10.24 5.47
C GLU A 58 -4.82 -10.34 5.81
N THR A 59 -5.34 -9.48 6.71
CA THR A 59 -6.78 -9.44 6.97
C THR A 59 -7.58 -8.98 5.75
N LEU A 60 -7.06 -8.04 4.94
CA LEU A 60 -7.72 -7.61 3.70
C LEU A 60 -7.84 -8.73 2.66
N ARG A 61 -6.87 -9.66 2.62
CA ARG A 61 -6.90 -10.78 1.67
C ARG A 61 -8.05 -11.75 1.92
N SER A 62 -8.52 -11.82 3.17
CA SER A 62 -9.64 -12.68 3.59
C SER A 62 -10.97 -11.91 3.74
N ALA A 63 -10.96 -10.58 3.61
CA ALA A 63 -12.15 -9.76 3.74
C ALA A 63 -13.12 -9.93 2.55
N ALA A 64 -14.43 -9.95 2.85
CA ALA A 64 -15.47 -9.98 1.83
C ALA A 64 -15.54 -8.66 1.03
N ASP A 65 -15.24 -7.55 1.68
CA ASP A 65 -15.21 -6.19 1.10
C ASP A 65 -13.76 -5.75 0.86
N ARG A 66 -13.07 -6.50 -0.01
CA ARG A 66 -11.67 -6.23 -0.35
C ARG A 66 -11.55 -5.10 -1.37
N PRO A 67 -10.47 -4.29 -1.33
CA PRO A 67 -10.25 -3.26 -2.34
C PRO A 67 -10.08 -3.84 -3.75
N ASP A 68 -10.37 -3.01 -4.76
CA ASP A 68 -10.10 -3.29 -6.17
C ASP A 68 -8.61 -3.46 -6.49
N GLY A 69 -7.70 -3.13 -5.57
CA GLY A 69 -6.27 -3.33 -5.75
C GLY A 69 -5.48 -2.91 -4.53
N VAL A 70 -4.29 -3.48 -4.37
CA VAL A 70 -3.33 -3.15 -3.32
C VAL A 70 -1.95 -2.99 -3.95
N PHE A 71 -1.34 -1.83 -3.75
CA PHE A 71 0.04 -1.56 -4.13
C PHE A 71 0.86 -1.26 -2.88
N LEU A 72 1.92 -2.04 -2.64
CA LEU A 72 2.87 -1.81 -1.56
C LEU A 72 4.28 -1.61 -2.10
N TRP A 73 4.86 -0.48 -1.73
CA TRP A 73 6.24 -0.12 -2.02
C TRP A 73 7.08 -0.01 -0.75
N SER A 74 8.35 -0.37 -0.84
CA SER A 74 9.32 -0.11 0.22
C SER A 74 10.52 0.66 -0.28
N PHE A 75 10.69 1.86 0.27
CA PHE A 75 11.88 2.66 0.06
C PHE A 75 13.14 2.12 0.75
N TYR A 76 13.03 0.99 1.48
CA TYR A 76 14.18 0.32 2.08
C TYR A 76 15.04 -0.39 1.04
N ARG A 77 14.43 -0.99 0.00
CA ARG A 77 15.13 -1.76 -1.05
C ARG A 77 15.50 -0.92 -2.27
N GLY A 78 14.83 0.22 -2.48
CA GLY A 78 15.15 1.17 -3.55
C GLY A 78 14.66 2.56 -3.18
N LYS A 79 15.56 3.55 -3.25
CA LYS A 79 15.26 4.95 -2.89
C LYS A 79 14.68 5.78 -4.05
N ASP A 80 14.40 5.13 -5.17
CA ASP A 80 13.98 5.77 -6.40
C ASP A 80 12.46 6.02 -6.39
N ALA A 81 12.10 7.31 -6.26
CA ALA A 81 10.71 7.75 -6.28
C ALA A 81 10.09 7.67 -7.69
N ASP A 82 10.88 7.89 -8.74
CA ASP A 82 10.42 7.78 -10.13
C ASP A 82 10.03 6.33 -10.44
N LEU A 83 10.86 5.37 -10.03
CA LEU A 83 10.54 3.95 -10.20
C LEU A 83 9.28 3.55 -9.41
N CYS A 84 9.10 4.06 -8.19
CA CYS A 84 7.88 3.84 -7.41
C CYS A 84 6.64 4.32 -8.18
N LEU A 85 6.67 5.54 -8.70
CA LEU A 85 5.55 6.13 -9.45
C LEU A 85 5.27 5.39 -10.76
N ARG A 86 6.31 5.02 -11.51
CA ARG A 86 6.16 4.22 -12.74
C ARG A 86 5.59 2.83 -12.44
N SER A 87 5.97 2.24 -11.31
CA SER A 87 5.46 0.92 -10.88
C SER A 87 4.00 1.00 -10.44
N LEU A 88 3.63 2.05 -9.70
CA LEU A 88 2.23 2.32 -9.34
C LEU A 88 1.38 2.59 -10.60
N TYR A 89 1.89 3.35 -11.56
CA TYR A 89 1.23 3.59 -12.84
C TYR A 89 1.03 2.29 -13.62
N ALA A 90 2.07 1.48 -13.78
CA ALA A 90 1.97 0.18 -14.44
C ALA A 90 0.95 -0.73 -13.74
N TYR A 91 0.93 -0.74 -12.41
CA TYR A 91 -0.05 -1.48 -11.62
C TYR A 91 -1.48 -1.01 -11.88
N ALA A 92 -1.73 0.31 -11.85
CA ALA A 92 -3.04 0.89 -12.08
C ALA A 92 -3.57 0.57 -13.50
N GLU A 93 -2.68 0.60 -14.50
CA GLU A 93 -3.00 0.36 -15.92
C GLU A 93 -2.99 -1.12 -16.32
N GLY A 94 -2.54 -2.03 -15.45
CA GLY A 94 -2.38 -3.44 -15.78
C GLY A 94 -1.25 -3.71 -16.79
N LEU A 95 -0.23 -2.85 -16.81
CA LEU A 95 0.96 -3.04 -17.65
C LEU A 95 1.90 -4.10 -17.05
N PRO A 96 2.58 -4.91 -17.88
CA PRO A 96 3.45 -5.97 -17.40
C PRO A 96 4.75 -5.45 -16.75
N GLN A 97 5.16 -4.22 -17.05
CA GLN A 97 6.38 -3.62 -16.52
C GLN A 97 6.25 -2.08 -16.40
N PRO A 98 7.00 -1.44 -15.48
CA PRO A 98 7.07 0.01 -15.38
C PRO A 98 7.57 0.62 -16.70
N PRO A 99 6.81 1.55 -17.32
CA PRO A 99 7.23 2.18 -18.56
C PRO A 99 8.31 3.26 -18.32
N GLU A 100 9.07 3.58 -19.35
CA GLU A 100 10.05 4.69 -19.33
C GLU A 100 9.35 6.04 -19.53
N LEU A 101 8.57 6.47 -18.53
CA LEU A 101 7.83 7.73 -18.54
C LEU A 101 8.31 8.65 -17.41
N SER A 102 8.17 9.96 -17.58
CA SER A 102 8.47 10.89 -16.49
C SER A 102 7.53 10.68 -15.30
N ALA A 103 8.02 10.94 -14.08
CA ALA A 103 7.20 10.91 -12.88
C ALA A 103 5.96 11.80 -12.99
N SER A 104 6.10 13.01 -13.57
CA SER A 104 4.98 13.93 -13.80
C SER A 104 3.89 13.32 -14.68
N TYR A 105 4.28 12.67 -15.79
CA TYR A 105 3.33 11.97 -16.65
C TYR A 105 2.54 10.90 -15.86
N CYS A 106 3.23 10.09 -15.05
CA CYS A 106 2.59 9.07 -14.23
C CYS A 106 1.58 9.68 -13.24
N VAL A 107 1.93 10.78 -12.57
CA VAL A 107 1.05 11.46 -11.62
C VAL A 107 -0.18 12.02 -12.32
N ASP A 108 -0.01 12.74 -13.43
CA ASP A 108 -1.12 13.36 -14.18
C ASP A 108 -2.17 12.33 -14.63
N HIS A 109 -1.74 11.10 -14.93
CA HIS A 109 -2.61 10.02 -15.38
C HIS A 109 -3.11 9.10 -14.26
N LEU A 110 -2.51 9.16 -13.07
CA LEU A 110 -2.97 8.46 -11.86
C LEU A 110 -4.06 9.23 -11.13
N LEU A 111 -3.94 10.56 -11.02
CA LEU A 111 -4.87 11.39 -10.25
C LEU A 111 -6.35 11.23 -10.65
N PRO A 112 -6.73 11.12 -11.93
CA PRO A 112 -8.13 10.93 -12.31
C PRO A 112 -8.71 9.56 -11.95
N ARG A 113 -7.89 8.62 -11.46
CA ARG A 113 -8.26 7.22 -11.18
C ARG A 113 -8.28 6.86 -9.70
N LEU A 114 -7.84 7.77 -8.83
CA LEU A 114 -7.86 7.65 -7.37
C LEU A 114 -9.06 8.40 -6.81
#